data_AF-A0A2L0HSD3-F1
#
_entry.id   AF-A0A2L0HSD3-F1
#
_cell.length_a   1.000
_cell.length_b   1.000
_cell.length_c   1.000
_cell.angle_alpha   90.00
_cell.angle_beta   90.00
_cell.angle_gamma   90.00
#
_symmetry.space_group_name_H-M   'P 1'
#
loop_
_entity.id
_entity.type
_entity.pdbx_description
1 polymer ?
#
loop_
_entity_poly.entity_id
_entity_poly.type
_entity_poly.pdbx_seq_one_letter_code
_entity_poly.pdbx_strand_id
1 'polypeptide(L)'
;MTAESVLKAIAGAKNTPLQIGEVSLECYVLEDGTRVFSGSGLQKALKFPTSAGGSALMNMLNTGDLKNHLTTEILAKIESRKEFERPGAGGSVSKTYGYDATVLVDICNLLIECNYLGILTPKQQEYARQSQIIISSVAKVGIIGLIDEVTGYNQHKNRAKDELQKFLSSFLREESAKWVKTFDDSFFEAIYKMRGWSWDYTTKHPGVVGKWINDIVYERLGPMVLTELRELNPVLEKGHRAKKHHQFLSEAVGVPRLKSHLEAAKALAIVSDYDWDKFMRMMDKAYPKHHQQLSLLIEEE
;
A
#
# COMPACT_ATOMS: atom_id res chain seq x y z
N MET A 1 -13.04 43.42 -3.92
CA MET A 1 -12.55 42.13 -4.43
C MET A 1 -11.99 41.39 -3.23
N THR A 2 -12.78 40.49 -2.64
CA THR A 2 -12.32 39.59 -1.58
C THR A 2 -11.27 38.66 -2.18
N ALA A 3 -10.08 38.60 -1.59
CA ALA A 3 -9.08 37.61 -1.96
C ALA A 3 -9.71 36.23 -1.75
N GLU A 4 -9.97 35.49 -2.83
CA GLU A 4 -10.36 34.09 -2.70
C GLU A 4 -9.25 33.37 -1.95
N SER A 5 -9.60 32.80 -0.80
CA SER A 5 -8.68 31.97 -0.03
C SER A 5 -8.27 30.77 -0.88
N VAL A 6 -6.96 30.60 -1.09
CA VAL A 6 -6.43 29.44 -1.81
C VAL A 6 -6.81 28.17 -1.04
N LEU A 7 -7.48 27.24 -1.73
CA LEU A 7 -7.93 25.99 -1.12
C LEU A 7 -6.74 25.11 -0.73
N LYS A 8 -6.94 24.26 0.27
CA LYS A 8 -5.96 23.25 0.69
C LYS A 8 -6.42 21.85 0.31
N ALA A 9 -5.50 21.04 -0.18
CA ALA A 9 -5.75 19.60 -0.28
C ALA A 9 -5.69 18.98 1.12
N ILE A 10 -6.76 18.29 1.51
CA ILE A 10 -6.87 17.57 2.78
C ILE A 10 -6.49 16.09 2.63
N ALA A 11 -6.47 15.58 1.39
CA ALA A 11 -6.04 14.23 1.07
C ALA A 11 -5.44 14.17 -0.33
N GLY A 12 -4.64 13.12 -0.58
CA GLY A 12 -3.94 12.88 -1.83
C GLY A 12 -2.44 13.16 -1.72
N ALA A 13 -1.61 12.23 -2.17
CA ALA A 13 -0.16 12.36 -2.11
C ALA A 13 0.49 11.72 -3.33
N LYS A 14 1.70 12.18 -3.68
CA LYS A 14 2.51 11.61 -4.77
C LYS A 14 2.71 10.10 -4.63
N ASN A 15 2.73 9.58 -3.41
CA ASN A 15 2.99 8.18 -3.11
C ASN A 15 1.74 7.29 -3.15
N THR A 16 0.55 7.87 -3.25
CA THR A 16 -0.73 7.14 -3.37
C THR A 16 -1.49 7.57 -4.62
N PRO A 17 -0.91 7.39 -5.81
CA PRO A 17 -1.57 7.77 -7.05
C PRO A 17 -2.73 6.82 -7.36
N LEU A 18 -3.78 7.37 -7.99
CA LEU A 18 -4.86 6.59 -8.57
C LEU A 18 -4.31 5.80 -9.77
N GLN A 19 -4.55 4.49 -9.79
CA GLN A 19 -4.18 3.62 -10.89
C GLN A 19 -5.40 3.37 -11.78
N ILE A 20 -5.30 3.72 -13.07
CA ILE A 20 -6.31 3.46 -14.09
C ILE A 20 -5.64 2.68 -15.22
N GLY A 21 -5.79 1.36 -15.21
CA GLY A 21 -5.00 0.48 -16.09
C GLY A 21 -3.51 0.65 -15.81
N GLU A 22 -2.72 1.00 -16.84
CA GLU A 22 -1.28 1.27 -16.73
C GLU A 22 -0.95 2.72 -16.33
N VAL A 23 -1.97 3.56 -16.15
CA VAL A 23 -1.79 4.99 -15.87
C VAL A 23 -1.83 5.25 -14.37
N SER A 24 -0.78 5.91 -13.88
CA SER A 24 -0.68 6.39 -12.50
C SER A 24 -0.89 7.91 -12.41
N LEU A 25 -1.95 8.33 -11.73
CA LEU A 25 -2.43 9.71 -11.63
C LEU A 25 -2.40 10.25 -10.20
N GLU A 26 -1.76 11.39 -9.99
CA GLU A 26 -1.89 12.13 -8.74
C GLU A 26 -3.28 12.78 -8.68
N CYS A 27 -4.04 12.49 -7.63
CA CYS A 27 -5.37 13.04 -7.35
C CYS A 27 -5.42 13.61 -5.94
N TYR A 28 -6.31 14.58 -5.73
CA TYR A 28 -6.46 15.28 -4.46
C TYR A 28 -7.92 15.48 -4.08
N VAL A 29 -8.18 15.56 -2.78
CA VAL A 29 -9.46 16.04 -2.23
C VAL A 29 -9.18 17.37 -1.56
N LEU A 30 -9.90 18.40 -1.96
CA LEU A 30 -9.80 19.75 -1.41
C LEU A 30 -10.66 19.88 -0.14
N GLU A 31 -10.40 20.91 0.65
CA GLU A 31 -11.12 21.19 1.90
C GLU A 31 -12.63 21.41 1.72
N ASP A 32 -13.06 21.84 0.53
CA ASP A 32 -14.46 21.97 0.14
C ASP A 32 -15.09 20.65 -0.34
N GLY A 33 -14.34 19.54 -0.29
CA GLY A 33 -14.77 18.21 -0.75
C GLY A 33 -14.62 17.98 -2.26
N THR A 34 -14.14 18.96 -3.03
CA THR A 34 -13.90 18.80 -4.47
C THR A 34 -12.80 17.78 -4.70
N ARG A 35 -13.03 16.85 -5.63
CA ARG A 35 -12.04 15.86 -6.07
C ARG A 35 -11.40 16.34 -7.36
N VAL A 36 -10.08 16.47 -7.38
CA VAL A 36 -9.37 17.09 -8.50
C VAL A 36 -8.17 16.27 -8.99
N PHE A 37 -7.90 16.38 -10.30
CA PHE A 37 -6.63 15.99 -10.91
C PHE A 37 -5.79 17.23 -11.21
N SER A 38 -4.47 17.11 -11.13
CA SER A 38 -3.58 18.15 -11.65
C SER A 38 -3.62 18.17 -13.18
N GLY A 39 -3.34 19.33 -13.79
CA GLY A 39 -3.28 19.43 -15.26
C GLY A 39 -2.24 18.50 -15.89
N SER A 40 -1.08 18.35 -15.25
CA SER A 40 -0.06 17.37 -15.67
C SER A 40 -0.55 15.93 -15.50
N GLY A 41 -1.37 15.66 -14.47
CA GLY A 41 -2.05 14.38 -14.29
C GLY A 41 -2.97 14.05 -15.46
N LEU A 42 -3.87 14.97 -15.84
CA LEU A 42 -4.77 14.78 -16.99
C LEU A 42 -4.01 14.51 -18.30
N GLN A 43 -2.99 15.32 -18.59
CA GLN A 43 -2.17 15.15 -19.78
C GLN A 43 -1.41 13.81 -19.77
N LYS A 44 -0.86 13.41 -18.63
CA LYS A 44 -0.22 12.11 -18.46
C LYS A 44 -1.20 10.96 -18.68
N ALA A 45 -2.45 11.09 -18.22
CA ALA A 45 -3.49 10.09 -18.44
C ALA A 45 -3.71 9.80 -19.92
N LEU A 46 -3.79 10.87 -20.71
CA LEU A 46 -3.99 10.85 -22.14
C LEU A 46 -2.69 10.63 -22.93
N LYS A 47 -1.59 10.21 -22.28
CA LYS A 47 -0.28 9.93 -22.91
C LYS A 47 0.30 11.12 -23.71
N PHE A 48 0.13 12.34 -23.19
CA PHE A 48 0.88 13.48 -23.70
C PHE A 48 2.38 13.30 -23.44
N PRO A 49 3.26 13.87 -24.29
CA PRO A 49 4.69 13.92 -24.01
C PRO A 49 4.98 14.60 -22.68
N THR A 50 6.01 14.17 -21.96
CA THR A 50 6.43 14.79 -20.69
C THR A 50 6.87 16.25 -20.85
N SER A 51 7.23 16.67 -22.07
CA SER A 51 7.56 18.05 -22.43
C SER A 51 6.34 18.91 -22.75
N ALA A 52 5.13 18.37 -22.69
CA ALA A 52 3.91 19.12 -22.98
C ALA A 52 3.70 20.25 -21.96
N GLY A 53 3.43 21.45 -22.47
CA GLY A 53 3.11 22.63 -21.65
C GLY A 53 1.69 22.59 -21.09
N GLY A 54 1.39 23.46 -20.13
CA GLY A 54 0.08 23.52 -19.46
C GLY A 54 -1.11 23.78 -20.42
N SER A 55 -0.88 24.42 -21.57
CA SER A 55 -1.90 24.67 -22.59
C SER A 55 -2.10 23.51 -23.58
N ALA A 56 -1.27 22.46 -23.55
CA ALA A 56 -1.27 21.40 -24.55
C ALA A 56 -2.62 20.68 -24.65
N LEU A 57 -3.29 20.44 -23.53
CA LEU A 57 -4.63 19.84 -23.51
C LEU A 57 -5.64 20.71 -24.26
N MET A 58 -5.71 22.01 -23.94
CA MET A 58 -6.62 22.94 -24.61
C MET A 58 -6.30 23.11 -26.09
N ASN A 59 -5.02 23.10 -26.47
CA ASN A 59 -4.62 23.15 -27.87
C ASN A 59 -5.10 21.90 -28.62
N MET A 60 -4.97 20.70 -28.02
CA MET A 60 -5.45 19.44 -28.60
C MET A 60 -6.96 19.46 -28.83
N LEU A 61 -7.73 19.93 -27.84
CA LEU A 61 -9.19 20.06 -27.92
C LEU A 61 -9.62 21.06 -29.01
N ASN A 62 -8.89 22.16 -29.18
CA ASN A 62 -9.17 23.19 -30.18
C ASN A 62 -8.63 22.89 -31.60
N THR A 63 -8.07 21.70 -31.84
CA THR A 63 -7.46 21.33 -33.13
C THR A 63 -8.45 20.59 -34.05
N GLY A 64 -8.52 21.02 -35.32
CA GLY A 64 -9.33 20.34 -36.35
C GLY A 64 -10.83 20.43 -36.08
N ASP A 65 -11.56 19.37 -36.44
CA ASP A 65 -13.02 19.31 -36.29
C ASP A 65 -13.47 18.97 -34.87
N LEU A 66 -12.56 18.46 -34.01
CA LEU A 66 -12.83 18.18 -32.60
C LEU A 66 -13.40 19.40 -31.85
N LYS A 67 -12.90 20.60 -32.17
CA LYS A 67 -13.33 21.84 -31.53
C LYS A 67 -14.83 22.12 -31.70
N ASN A 68 -15.43 21.63 -32.78
CA ASN A 68 -16.85 21.84 -33.08
C ASN A 68 -17.76 20.95 -32.23
N HIS A 69 -17.19 19.97 -31.53
CA HIS A 69 -17.89 19.05 -30.63
C HIS A 69 -17.64 19.34 -29.14
N LEU A 70 -16.84 20.37 -28.82
CA LEU A 70 -16.65 20.79 -27.43
C LEU A 70 -17.93 21.36 -26.85
N THR A 71 -18.46 20.71 -25.81
CA THR A 71 -19.63 21.18 -25.10
C THR A 71 -19.26 22.35 -24.17
N THR A 72 -20.24 23.22 -23.91
CA THR A 72 -20.10 24.31 -22.93
C THR A 72 -19.81 23.78 -21.53
N GLU A 73 -20.30 22.59 -21.19
CA GLU A 73 -20.02 21.93 -19.90
C GLU A 73 -18.55 21.56 -19.75
N ILE A 74 -17.94 20.92 -20.77
CA ILE A 74 -16.51 20.56 -20.75
C ILE A 74 -15.66 21.81 -20.60
N LEU A 75 -15.96 22.85 -21.39
CA LEU A 75 -15.24 24.13 -21.33
C LEU A 75 -15.35 24.77 -19.95
N ALA A 76 -16.57 24.84 -19.39
CA ALA A 76 -16.80 25.41 -18.07
C ALA A 76 -16.01 24.67 -16.99
N LYS A 77 -15.98 23.32 -17.00
CA LYS A 77 -15.20 22.54 -16.03
C LYS A 77 -13.68 22.73 -16.16
N ILE A 78 -13.18 22.94 -17.39
CA ILE A 78 -11.75 23.22 -17.62
C ILE A 78 -11.39 24.63 -17.13
N GLU A 79 -12.26 25.61 -17.37
CA GLU A 79 -12.08 27.00 -16.96
C GLU A 79 -12.23 27.17 -15.44
N SER A 80 -13.13 26.41 -14.80
CA SER A 80 -13.37 26.43 -13.36
C SER A 80 -12.31 25.67 -12.53
N ARG A 81 -11.10 25.51 -13.07
CA ARG A 81 -9.99 24.89 -12.34
C ARG A 81 -9.69 25.70 -11.07
N LYS A 82 -9.40 25.00 -9.98
CA LYS A 82 -9.17 25.61 -8.66
C LYS A 82 -7.68 25.64 -8.37
N GLU A 83 -7.14 26.79 -7.95
CA GLU A 83 -5.79 26.84 -7.38
C GLU A 83 -5.82 26.27 -5.96
N PHE A 84 -4.90 25.36 -5.65
CA PHE A 84 -4.81 24.75 -4.32
C PHE A 84 -3.38 24.45 -3.89
N GLU A 85 -3.18 24.35 -2.57
CA GLU A 85 -1.93 23.95 -1.93
C GLU A 85 -1.86 22.42 -1.76
N ARG A 86 -0.77 21.81 -2.26
CA ARG A 86 -0.53 20.35 -2.15
C ARG A 86 -0.15 19.95 -0.71
N PRO A 87 -0.53 18.76 -0.24
CA PRO A 87 -0.19 18.32 1.11
C PRO A 87 1.32 18.14 1.27
N GLY A 88 1.89 18.70 2.34
CA GLY A 88 3.31 18.56 2.68
C GLY A 88 4.28 19.40 1.81
N ALA A 89 3.80 20.33 1.01
CA ALA A 89 4.65 21.20 0.19
C ALA A 89 5.03 22.49 0.94
N GLY A 90 6.33 22.73 1.12
CA GLY A 90 6.87 24.01 1.60
C GLY A 90 7.36 24.89 0.44
N GLY A 91 7.21 26.21 0.56
CA GLY A 91 7.75 27.20 -0.39
C GLY A 91 6.91 27.45 -1.65
N SER A 92 7.51 28.09 -2.66
CA SER A 92 6.85 28.59 -3.89
C SER A 92 6.31 27.51 -4.85
N VAL A 93 6.58 26.22 -4.60
CA VAL A 93 6.14 25.07 -5.40
C VAL A 93 4.89 24.39 -4.79
N SER A 94 4.32 24.98 -3.73
CA SER A 94 3.18 24.41 -3.01
C SER A 94 1.85 24.51 -3.77
N LYS A 95 1.71 25.48 -4.68
CA LYS A 95 0.45 25.76 -5.38
C LYS A 95 0.37 25.12 -6.77
N THR A 96 -0.80 24.63 -7.12
CA THR A 96 -1.07 24.06 -8.44
C THR A 96 -2.54 24.22 -8.81
N TYR A 97 -2.90 23.97 -10.07
CA TYR A 97 -4.29 23.98 -10.51
C TYR A 97 -4.86 22.56 -10.55
N GLY A 98 -6.01 22.40 -9.91
CA GLY A 98 -6.82 21.18 -9.91
C GLY A 98 -8.03 21.34 -10.82
N TYR A 99 -8.22 20.38 -11.71
CA TYR A 99 -9.40 20.24 -12.55
C TYR A 99 -10.34 19.24 -11.89
N ASP A 100 -11.65 19.48 -11.96
CA ASP A 100 -12.64 18.52 -11.48
C ASP A 100 -12.35 17.11 -12.03
N ALA A 101 -12.38 16.10 -11.16
CA ALA A 101 -11.99 14.74 -11.54
C ALA A 101 -12.84 14.17 -12.70
N THR A 102 -14.09 14.61 -12.85
CA THR A 102 -15.00 14.16 -13.92
C THR A 102 -14.59 14.66 -15.30
N VAL A 103 -13.82 15.75 -15.40
CA VAL A 103 -13.32 16.30 -16.68
C VAL A 103 -12.55 15.27 -17.49
N LEU A 104 -11.80 14.39 -16.84
CA LEU A 104 -11.07 13.33 -17.53
C LEU A 104 -12.03 12.41 -18.28
N VAL A 105 -13.14 12.04 -17.66
CA VAL A 105 -14.17 11.17 -18.23
C VAL A 105 -14.85 11.88 -19.40
N ASP A 106 -15.23 13.15 -19.22
CA ASP A 106 -15.89 13.93 -20.27
C ASP A 106 -15.00 14.08 -21.51
N ILE A 107 -13.72 14.42 -21.34
CA ILE A 107 -12.74 14.51 -22.44
C ILE A 107 -12.54 13.14 -23.10
N CYS A 108 -12.49 12.07 -22.32
CA CYS A 108 -12.35 10.73 -22.88
C CYS A 108 -13.56 10.33 -23.74
N ASN A 109 -14.78 10.59 -23.26
CA ASN A 109 -16.00 10.30 -24.02
C ASN A 109 -16.07 11.12 -25.30
N LEU A 110 -15.75 12.42 -25.22
CA LEU A 110 -15.67 13.29 -26.40
C LEU A 110 -14.69 12.73 -27.45
N LEU A 111 -13.48 12.34 -27.04
CA LEU A 111 -12.49 11.77 -27.95
C LEU A 111 -12.97 10.44 -28.55
N ILE A 112 -13.61 9.59 -27.76
CA ILE A 112 -14.17 8.31 -28.23
C ILE A 112 -15.27 8.56 -29.27
N GLU A 113 -16.22 9.46 -28.98
CA GLU A 113 -17.31 9.82 -29.88
C GLU A 113 -16.81 10.41 -31.19
N CYS A 114 -15.91 11.39 -31.14
CA CYS A 114 -15.31 11.98 -32.34
C CYS A 114 -14.46 10.96 -33.13
N ASN A 115 -13.87 9.97 -32.46
CA ASN A 115 -13.18 8.88 -33.14
C ASN A 115 -14.16 7.98 -33.91
N TYR A 116 -15.31 7.65 -33.32
CA TYR A 116 -16.38 6.93 -34.01
C TYR A 116 -16.92 7.67 -35.23
N LEU A 117 -16.95 9.01 -35.18
CA LEU A 117 -17.34 9.86 -36.31
C LEU A 117 -16.26 9.98 -37.40
N GLY A 118 -15.02 9.53 -37.14
CA GLY A 118 -13.93 9.59 -38.11
C GLY A 118 -13.36 11.00 -38.34
N ILE A 119 -13.62 11.95 -37.45
CA ILE A 119 -13.24 13.38 -37.61
C ILE A 119 -11.93 13.75 -36.91
N LEU A 120 -11.32 12.80 -36.19
CA LEU A 120 -10.07 13.04 -35.46
C LEU A 120 -8.84 13.01 -36.37
N THR A 121 -7.89 13.89 -36.09
CA THR A 121 -6.55 13.80 -36.67
C THR A 121 -5.84 12.51 -36.24
N PRO A 122 -4.83 12.01 -36.98
CA PRO A 122 -4.10 10.79 -36.61
C PRO A 122 -3.52 10.82 -35.18
N LYS A 123 -3.11 11.99 -34.68
CA LYS A 123 -2.62 12.13 -33.31
C LYS A 123 -3.74 12.06 -32.27
N GLN A 124 -4.91 12.65 -32.55
CA GLN A 124 -6.07 12.58 -31.67
C GLN A 124 -6.66 11.16 -31.60
N GLN A 125 -6.57 10.36 -32.67
CA GLN A 125 -6.98 8.96 -32.67
C GLN A 125 -6.21 8.13 -31.62
N GLU A 126 -4.92 8.39 -31.43
CA GLU A 126 -4.14 7.73 -30.36
C GLU A 126 -4.63 8.13 -28.96
N TYR A 127 -5.03 9.40 -28.77
CA TYR A 127 -5.65 9.83 -27.52
C TYR A 127 -7.00 9.16 -27.30
N ALA A 128 -7.84 9.03 -28.33
CA ALA A 128 -9.13 8.33 -28.25
C ALA A 128 -8.97 6.84 -27.88
N ARG A 129 -7.96 6.17 -28.45
CA ARG A 129 -7.61 4.79 -28.08
C ARG A 129 -7.25 4.67 -26.60
N GLN A 130 -6.44 5.61 -26.10
CA GLN A 130 -6.10 5.67 -24.68
C GLN A 130 -7.33 5.98 -23.81
N SER A 131 -8.20 6.88 -24.26
CA SER A 131 -9.47 7.22 -23.61
C SER A 131 -10.37 5.99 -23.45
N GLN A 132 -10.46 5.12 -24.46
CA GLN A 132 -11.25 3.89 -24.37
C GLN A 132 -10.72 2.97 -23.25
N ILE A 133 -9.39 2.86 -23.08
CA ILE A 133 -8.77 2.08 -22.01
C ILE A 133 -9.12 2.68 -20.64
N ILE A 134 -9.03 4.01 -20.51
CA ILE A 134 -9.36 4.73 -19.29
C ILE A 134 -10.82 4.50 -18.91
N ILE A 135 -11.77 4.74 -19.83
CA ILE A 135 -13.21 4.57 -19.58
C ILE A 135 -13.54 3.13 -19.19
N SER A 136 -12.98 2.15 -19.90
CA SER A 136 -13.21 0.74 -19.59
C SER A 136 -12.67 0.35 -18.22
N SER A 137 -11.53 0.91 -17.80
CA SER A 137 -10.93 0.65 -16.50
C SER A 137 -11.73 1.32 -15.37
N VAL A 138 -12.14 2.57 -15.56
CA VAL A 138 -12.97 3.30 -14.59
C VAL A 138 -14.33 2.63 -14.42
N ALA A 139 -14.97 2.16 -15.50
CA ALA A 139 -16.26 1.46 -15.43
C ALA A 139 -16.17 0.16 -14.62
N LYS A 140 -15.09 -0.63 -14.81
CA LYS A 140 -14.84 -1.85 -14.02
C LYS A 140 -14.66 -1.56 -12.54
N VAL A 141 -13.86 -0.55 -12.19
CA VAL A 141 -13.69 -0.15 -10.79
C VAL A 141 -15.00 0.42 -10.23
N GLY A 142 -15.75 1.19 -11.03
CA GLY A 142 -17.03 1.76 -10.64
C GLY A 142 -18.06 0.71 -10.27
N ILE A 143 -18.24 -0.35 -11.10
CA ILE A 143 -19.21 -1.40 -10.80
C ILE A 143 -18.83 -2.20 -9.54
N ILE A 144 -17.54 -2.50 -9.35
CA ILE A 144 -17.04 -3.17 -8.13
C ILE A 144 -17.30 -2.28 -6.91
N GLY A 145 -16.92 -1.00 -6.97
CA GLY A 145 -17.12 -0.07 -5.85
C GLY A 145 -18.59 0.14 -5.49
N LEU A 146 -19.49 0.19 -6.49
CA LEU A 146 -20.94 0.24 -6.26
C LEU A 146 -21.45 -1.03 -5.59
N ILE A 147 -20.99 -2.21 -6.00
CA ILE A 147 -21.32 -3.49 -5.34
C ILE A 147 -20.83 -3.46 -3.89
N ASP A 148 -19.59 -3.04 -3.65
CA ASP A 148 -19.02 -2.97 -2.30
C ASP A 148 -19.78 -2.01 -1.37
N GLU A 149 -20.28 -0.90 -1.92
CA GLU A 149 -21.09 0.07 -1.19
C GLU A 149 -22.46 -0.49 -0.82
N VAL A 150 -23.18 -1.08 -1.78
CA VAL A 150 -24.55 -1.59 -1.53
C VAL A 150 -24.57 -2.89 -0.74
N THR A 151 -23.54 -3.73 -0.85
CA THR A 151 -23.40 -4.96 -0.06
C THR A 151 -22.85 -4.69 1.34
N GLY A 152 -22.28 -3.49 1.57
CA GLY A 152 -21.56 -3.18 2.79
C GLY A 152 -20.22 -3.91 2.93
N TYR A 153 -19.70 -4.54 1.87
CA TYR A 153 -18.42 -5.27 1.88
C TYR A 153 -17.26 -4.41 2.38
N ASN A 154 -17.27 -3.09 2.07
CA ASN A 154 -16.31 -2.14 2.63
C ASN A 154 -16.27 -2.12 4.17
N GLN A 155 -17.42 -2.32 4.83
CA GLN A 155 -17.49 -2.41 6.29
C GLN A 155 -16.85 -3.69 6.81
N HIS A 156 -17.04 -4.82 6.11
CA HIS A 156 -16.38 -6.09 6.44
C HIS A 156 -14.86 -5.97 6.33
N LYS A 157 -14.36 -5.37 5.25
CA LYS A 157 -12.92 -5.10 5.04
C LYS A 157 -12.34 -4.20 6.13
N ASN A 158 -13.03 -3.11 6.46
CA ASN A 158 -12.60 -2.20 7.53
C ASN A 158 -12.61 -2.91 8.89
N ARG A 159 -13.62 -3.72 9.17
CA ARG A 159 -13.69 -4.51 10.41
C ARG A 159 -12.52 -5.50 10.53
N ALA A 160 -12.19 -6.24 9.47
CA ALA A 160 -11.05 -7.15 9.48
C ALA A 160 -9.74 -6.41 9.76
N LYS A 161 -9.55 -5.23 9.16
CA LYS A 161 -8.40 -4.36 9.42
C LYS A 161 -8.37 -3.86 10.87
N ASP A 162 -9.52 -3.44 11.41
CA ASP A 162 -9.63 -2.97 12.79
C ASP A 162 -9.36 -4.08 13.80
N GLU A 163 -9.84 -5.30 13.53
CA GLU A 163 -9.58 -6.48 14.36
C GLU A 163 -8.09 -6.87 14.34
N LEU A 164 -7.45 -6.83 13.16
CA LEU A 164 -6.01 -7.03 13.04
C LEU A 164 -5.23 -5.97 13.83
N GLN A 165 -5.62 -4.70 13.71
CA GLN A 165 -4.96 -3.62 14.43
C GLN A 165 -5.12 -3.80 15.95
N LYS A 166 -6.32 -4.15 16.43
CA LYS A 166 -6.56 -4.45 17.84
C LYS A 166 -5.71 -5.62 18.32
N PHE A 167 -5.60 -6.70 17.53
CA PHE A 167 -4.72 -7.82 17.83
C PHE A 167 -3.27 -7.34 17.98
N LEU A 168 -2.71 -6.66 16.97
CA LEU A 168 -1.33 -6.16 16.99
C LEU A 168 -1.07 -5.23 18.16
N SER A 169 -1.97 -4.28 18.45
CA SER A 169 -1.86 -3.38 19.60
C SER A 169 -1.92 -4.10 20.94
N SER A 170 -2.69 -5.20 21.05
CA SER A 170 -2.68 -6.04 22.25
C SER A 170 -1.42 -6.89 22.38
N PHE A 171 -0.81 -7.26 21.24
CA PHE A 171 0.29 -8.21 21.15
C PHE A 171 1.67 -7.56 21.24
N LEU A 172 1.79 -6.31 20.78
CA LEU A 172 3.02 -5.55 20.65
C LEU A 172 3.00 -4.31 21.55
N ARG A 173 4.17 -3.72 21.76
CA ARG A 173 4.34 -2.43 22.43
C ARG A 173 5.24 -1.54 21.58
N GLU A 174 5.00 -0.24 21.62
CA GLU A 174 5.76 0.75 20.84
C GLU A 174 7.22 0.87 21.32
N GLU A 175 7.43 0.80 22.65
CA GLU A 175 8.76 0.94 23.24
C GLU A 175 9.37 -0.40 23.67
N SER A 176 10.67 -0.58 23.40
CA SER A 176 11.38 -1.80 23.80
C SER A 176 11.46 -1.93 25.33
N ALA A 177 11.09 -3.08 25.88
CA ALA A 177 11.26 -3.38 27.30
C ALA A 177 12.76 -3.50 27.68
N LYS A 178 13.13 -2.93 28.84
CA LYS A 178 14.52 -2.88 29.32
C LYS A 178 15.13 -4.26 29.55
N TRP A 179 14.36 -5.23 30.05
CA TRP A 179 14.87 -6.59 30.28
C TRP A 179 13.74 -7.62 30.22
N VAL A 180 13.78 -8.51 29.21
CA VAL A 180 12.83 -9.62 29.05
C VAL A 180 13.61 -10.84 28.54
N LYS A 181 14.07 -11.71 29.45
CA LYS A 181 14.65 -13.00 29.05
C LYS A 181 13.51 -13.93 28.60
N THR A 182 13.53 -14.32 27.33
CA THR A 182 12.48 -15.15 26.69
C THR A 182 13.06 -16.37 26.01
N PHE A 183 14.11 -16.18 25.21
CA PHE A 183 14.89 -17.27 24.68
C PHE A 183 15.84 -17.78 25.76
N ASP A 184 15.67 -19.04 26.16
CA ASP A 184 16.58 -19.74 27.04
C ASP A 184 17.66 -20.49 26.23
N ASP A 185 18.70 -20.94 26.93
CA ASP A 185 19.83 -21.64 26.32
C ASP A 185 19.39 -22.98 25.71
N SER A 186 18.37 -23.63 26.29
CA SER A 186 17.86 -24.92 25.81
C SER A 186 17.23 -24.83 24.43
N PHE A 187 16.62 -23.69 24.07
CA PHE A 187 16.12 -23.44 22.72
C PHE A 187 17.27 -23.39 21.70
N PHE A 188 18.37 -22.69 22.02
CA PHE A 188 19.52 -22.62 21.13
C PHE A 188 20.26 -23.96 21.05
N GLU A 189 20.39 -24.67 22.16
CA GLU A 189 20.94 -26.01 22.19
C GLU A 189 20.17 -26.96 21.25
N ALA A 190 18.84 -26.90 21.25
CA ALA A 190 18.01 -27.69 20.35
C ALA A 190 18.30 -27.36 18.88
N ILE A 191 18.43 -26.08 18.51
CA ILE A 191 18.83 -25.68 17.15
C ILE A 191 20.21 -26.25 16.79
N TYR A 192 21.19 -26.13 17.69
CA TYR A 192 22.54 -26.61 17.42
C TYR A 192 22.58 -28.13 17.22
N LYS A 193 21.87 -28.88 18.08
CA LYS A 193 21.67 -30.33 17.93
C LYS A 193 21.06 -30.68 16.57
N MET A 194 19.99 -29.99 16.16
CA MET A 194 19.35 -30.21 14.86
C MET A 194 20.23 -29.90 13.66
N ARG A 195 21.27 -29.09 13.85
CA ARG A 195 22.24 -28.73 12.80
C ARG A 195 23.55 -29.52 12.89
N GLY A 196 23.68 -30.45 13.82
CA GLY A 196 24.90 -31.22 14.05
C GLY A 196 26.07 -30.37 14.57
N TRP A 197 25.78 -29.28 15.27
CA TRP A 197 26.79 -28.37 15.84
C TRP A 197 27.02 -28.65 17.32
N SER A 198 28.23 -28.41 17.81
CA SER A 198 28.56 -28.47 19.24
C SER A 198 28.01 -27.25 19.98
N TRP A 199 27.28 -27.49 21.07
CA TRP A 199 26.79 -26.42 21.95
C TRP A 199 27.85 -26.09 23.02
N ASP A 200 28.27 -24.83 23.07
CA ASP A 200 29.32 -24.30 23.96
C ASP A 200 28.82 -23.14 24.85
N TYR A 201 27.49 -22.97 24.96
CA TYR A 201 26.85 -21.84 25.66
C TYR A 201 27.21 -20.46 25.07
N THR A 202 27.58 -20.39 23.79
CA THR A 202 27.85 -19.13 23.11
C THR A 202 26.63 -18.21 23.07
N THR A 203 26.86 -16.92 23.29
CA THR A 203 25.87 -15.85 23.08
C THR A 203 25.96 -15.22 21.69
N LYS A 204 26.95 -15.63 20.89
CA LYS A 204 27.20 -15.16 19.52
C LYS A 204 26.87 -16.26 18.53
N HIS A 205 25.63 -16.27 18.06
CA HIS A 205 25.17 -17.26 17.09
C HIS A 205 25.52 -16.88 15.64
N PRO A 206 25.72 -17.86 14.74
CA PRO A 206 25.80 -17.61 13.31
C PRO A 206 24.58 -16.85 12.79
N GLY A 207 24.78 -15.94 11.84
CA GLY A 207 23.70 -15.08 11.32
C GLY A 207 22.50 -15.83 10.75
N VAL A 208 22.71 -17.06 10.25
CA VAL A 208 21.63 -17.95 9.77
C VAL A 208 20.63 -18.33 10.86
N VAL A 209 21.04 -18.38 12.14
CA VAL A 209 20.15 -18.69 13.27
C VAL A 209 19.04 -17.65 13.39
N GLY A 210 19.32 -16.38 13.10
CA GLY A 210 18.30 -15.33 13.07
C GLY A 210 17.22 -15.57 12.01
N LYS A 211 17.59 -16.14 10.84
CA LYS A 211 16.62 -16.51 9.79
C LYS A 211 15.72 -17.64 10.25
N TRP A 212 16.30 -18.65 10.91
CA TRP A 212 15.53 -19.77 11.48
C TRP A 212 14.61 -19.33 12.60
N ILE A 213 15.03 -18.42 13.47
CA ILE A 213 14.16 -17.88 14.51
C ILE A 213 12.98 -17.11 13.90
N ASN A 214 13.20 -16.34 12.83
CA ASN A 214 12.09 -15.69 12.14
C ASN A 214 11.07 -16.72 11.63
N ASP A 215 11.53 -17.80 10.99
CA ASP A 215 10.67 -18.87 10.46
C ASP A 215 9.95 -19.65 11.56
N ILE A 216 10.71 -20.22 12.51
CA ILE A 216 10.22 -21.15 13.53
C ILE A 216 9.40 -20.44 14.60
N VAL A 217 9.65 -19.14 14.82
CA VAL A 217 9.04 -18.38 15.91
C VAL A 217 8.20 -17.24 15.36
N TYR A 218 8.82 -16.17 14.87
CA TYR A 218 8.11 -14.91 14.66
C TYR A 218 7.03 -14.97 13.55
N GLU A 219 7.24 -15.73 12.48
CA GLU A 219 6.24 -15.95 11.41
C GLU A 219 5.03 -16.77 11.89
N ARG A 220 5.13 -17.42 13.05
CA ARG A 220 4.12 -18.34 13.61
C ARG A 220 3.45 -17.80 14.88
N LEU A 221 3.82 -16.60 15.34
CA LEU A 221 3.20 -15.97 16.51
C LEU A 221 1.84 -15.34 16.20
N GLY A 222 1.64 -14.87 14.97
CA GLY A 222 0.38 -14.28 14.52
C GLY A 222 0.49 -13.57 13.17
N PRO A 223 -0.64 -13.17 12.58
CA PRO A 223 -0.68 -12.39 11.34
C PRO A 223 0.03 -11.05 11.53
N MET A 224 0.86 -10.66 10.56
CA MET A 224 1.63 -9.41 10.52
C MET A 224 2.60 -9.16 11.70
N VAL A 225 2.72 -10.08 12.66
CA VAL A 225 3.56 -9.89 13.86
C VAL A 225 5.02 -9.64 13.50
N LEU A 226 5.61 -10.44 12.61
CA LEU A 226 7.01 -10.25 12.22
C LEU A 226 7.19 -8.97 11.40
N THR A 227 6.23 -8.63 10.54
CA THR A 227 6.27 -7.39 9.76
C THR A 227 6.28 -6.17 10.67
N GLU A 228 5.35 -6.10 11.62
CA GLU A 228 5.27 -4.99 12.56
C GLU A 228 6.52 -4.92 13.47
N LEU A 229 7.03 -6.08 13.90
CA LEU A 229 8.29 -6.14 14.67
C LEU A 229 9.50 -5.62 13.88
N ARG A 230 9.51 -5.75 12.54
CA ARG A 230 10.59 -5.23 11.68
C ARG A 230 10.52 -3.72 11.54
N GLU A 231 9.32 -3.15 11.50
CA GLU A 231 9.08 -1.71 11.49
C GLU A 231 9.45 -1.08 12.83
N LEU A 232 9.03 -1.67 13.95
CA LEU A 232 9.37 -1.20 15.30
C LEU A 232 10.87 -1.30 15.64
N ASN A 233 11.59 -2.22 15.01
CA ASN A 233 12.98 -2.50 15.31
C ASN A 233 13.83 -2.60 14.03
N PRO A 234 13.95 -1.54 13.22
CA PRO A 234 14.53 -1.61 11.88
C PRO A 234 16.01 -1.99 11.87
N VAL A 235 16.51 -2.45 10.73
CA VAL A 235 17.95 -2.69 10.52
C VAL A 235 18.62 -1.34 10.35
N LEU A 236 19.65 -1.06 11.16
CA LEU A 236 20.46 0.15 11.05
C LEU A 236 21.39 0.07 9.83
N GLU A 237 21.95 1.21 9.41
CA GLU A 237 22.90 1.31 8.29
C GLU A 237 24.07 0.31 8.39
N LYS A 238 24.48 -0.01 9.62
CA LYS A 238 25.54 -0.97 9.93
C LYS A 238 25.09 -2.45 9.89
N GLY A 239 23.93 -2.74 9.31
CA GLY A 239 23.44 -4.11 9.06
C GLY A 239 22.92 -4.87 10.28
N HIS A 240 22.76 -4.23 11.44
CA HIS A 240 22.24 -4.85 12.66
C HIS A 240 21.07 -4.06 13.25
N ARG A 241 20.24 -4.72 14.07
CA ARG A 241 19.13 -4.07 14.79
C ARG A 241 19.62 -3.58 16.15
N ALA A 242 19.09 -2.45 16.61
CA ALA A 242 19.45 -1.86 17.91
C ALA A 242 18.97 -2.70 19.11
N LYS A 243 17.80 -3.34 18.95
CA LYS A 243 17.12 -4.13 19.99
C LYS A 243 16.77 -5.52 19.47
N LYS A 244 16.23 -6.37 20.34
CA LYS A 244 15.70 -7.69 19.95
C LYS A 244 14.19 -7.62 19.78
N HIS A 245 13.63 -8.35 18.81
CA HIS A 245 12.19 -8.33 18.53
C HIS A 245 11.32 -8.70 19.73
N HIS A 246 11.75 -9.66 20.56
CA HIS A 246 10.98 -10.04 21.76
C HIS A 246 10.81 -8.90 22.78
N GLN A 247 11.62 -7.83 22.72
CA GLN A 247 11.49 -6.67 23.60
C GLN A 247 10.30 -5.79 23.25
N PHE A 248 9.73 -5.94 22.06
CA PHE A 248 8.55 -5.21 21.59
C PHE A 248 7.26 -6.03 21.73
N LEU A 249 7.30 -7.18 22.39
CA LEU A 249 6.09 -7.95 22.70
C LEU A 249 5.44 -7.43 23.97
N SER A 250 4.12 -7.32 23.99
CA SER A 250 3.37 -6.90 25.17
C SER A 250 3.53 -7.90 26.32
N GLU A 251 3.48 -7.41 27.57
CA GLU A 251 3.67 -8.26 28.74
C GLU A 251 2.48 -9.18 28.99
N ALA A 252 1.28 -8.66 28.72
CA ALA A 252 0.02 -9.37 28.97
C ALA A 252 -0.26 -10.48 27.94
N VAL A 253 0.13 -10.30 26.68
CA VAL A 253 -0.25 -11.22 25.59
C VAL A 253 0.96 -11.73 24.81
N GLY A 254 1.80 -10.83 24.30
CA GLY A 254 2.89 -11.20 23.38
C GLY A 254 3.97 -12.07 24.02
N VAL A 255 4.45 -11.69 25.20
CA VAL A 255 5.49 -12.44 25.94
C VAL A 255 4.98 -13.82 26.39
N PRO A 256 3.79 -13.96 26.99
CA PRO A 256 3.21 -15.27 27.31
C PRO A 256 3.07 -16.17 26.07
N ARG A 257 2.58 -15.62 24.94
CA ARG A 257 2.45 -16.38 23.69
C ARG A 257 3.79 -16.85 23.16
N LEU A 258 4.81 -15.97 23.16
CA LEU A 258 6.17 -16.33 22.75
C LEU A 258 6.72 -17.48 23.61
N LYS A 259 6.61 -17.39 24.94
CA LYS A 259 7.10 -18.45 25.84
C LYS A 259 6.42 -19.79 25.56
N SER A 260 5.09 -19.79 25.47
CA SER A 260 4.33 -21.00 25.15
C SER A 260 4.75 -21.62 23.81
N HIS A 261 4.97 -20.78 22.79
CA HIS A 261 5.45 -21.23 21.48
C HIS A 261 6.87 -21.82 21.53
N LEU A 262 7.78 -21.21 22.29
CA LEU A 262 9.14 -21.71 22.46
C LEU A 262 9.16 -23.08 23.16
N GLU A 263 8.34 -23.28 24.19
CA GLU A 263 8.20 -24.60 24.84
C GLU A 263 7.67 -25.66 23.87
N ALA A 264 6.68 -25.31 23.05
CA ALA A 264 6.14 -26.21 22.04
C ALA A 264 7.19 -26.57 20.97
N ALA A 265 7.93 -25.57 20.47
CA ALA A 265 9.01 -25.80 19.51
C ALA A 265 10.12 -26.70 20.10
N LYS A 266 10.49 -26.50 21.38
CA LYS A 266 11.44 -27.38 22.06
C LYS A 266 10.92 -28.81 22.17
N ALA A 267 9.66 -29.00 22.55
CA ALA A 267 9.06 -30.34 22.63
C ALA A 267 9.05 -31.03 21.26
N LEU A 268 8.71 -30.31 20.19
CA LEU A 268 8.75 -30.84 18.83
C LEU A 268 10.17 -31.21 18.39
N ALA A 269 11.18 -30.41 18.75
CA ALA A 269 12.58 -30.73 18.47
C ALA A 269 12.99 -32.06 19.16
N ILE A 270 12.59 -32.26 20.41
CA ILE A 270 12.86 -33.51 21.16
C ILE A 270 12.19 -34.71 20.49
N VAL A 271 10.88 -34.62 20.19
CA VAL A 271 10.11 -35.73 19.58
C VAL A 271 10.57 -36.03 18.14
N SER A 272 11.15 -35.05 17.48
CA SER A 272 11.78 -35.24 16.17
C SER A 272 13.14 -35.93 16.22
N ASP A 273 13.64 -36.30 17.41
CA ASP A 273 15.00 -36.80 17.61
C ASP A 273 16.07 -35.80 17.14
N TYR A 274 15.74 -34.52 17.21
CA TYR A 274 16.50 -33.41 16.63
C TYR A 274 16.75 -33.55 15.10
N ASP A 275 15.90 -34.25 14.35
CA ASP A 275 15.93 -34.23 12.89
C ASP A 275 15.24 -32.96 12.37
N TRP A 276 15.99 -32.11 11.66
CA TRP A 276 15.50 -30.80 11.19
C TRP A 276 14.28 -30.90 10.27
N ASP A 277 14.27 -31.87 9.34
CA ASP A 277 13.20 -31.98 8.34
C ASP A 277 11.92 -32.55 8.97
N LYS A 278 12.05 -33.52 9.88
CA LYS A 278 10.95 -34.04 10.70
C LYS A 278 10.40 -32.95 11.62
N PHE A 279 11.27 -32.18 12.27
CA PHE A 279 10.89 -31.03 13.09
C PHE A 279 10.08 -30.01 12.28
N MET A 280 10.57 -29.58 11.13
CA MET A 280 9.89 -28.58 10.30
C MET A 280 8.52 -29.07 9.81
N ARG A 281 8.40 -30.34 9.38
CA ARG A 281 7.09 -30.92 9.03
C ARG A 281 6.10 -30.90 10.19
N MET A 282 6.56 -31.18 11.42
CA MET A 282 5.72 -31.12 12.61
C MET A 282 5.36 -29.67 12.98
N MET A 283 6.31 -28.74 12.86
CA MET A 283 6.06 -27.31 13.05
C MET A 283 5.04 -26.77 12.06
N ASP A 284 5.15 -27.08 10.77
CA ASP A 284 4.22 -26.63 9.74
C ASP A 284 2.81 -27.19 9.95
N LYS A 285 2.70 -28.40 10.48
CA LYS A 285 1.41 -29.02 10.82
C LYS A 285 0.79 -28.44 12.08
N ALA A 286 1.57 -28.26 13.15
CA ALA A 286 1.06 -27.84 14.46
C ALA A 286 0.93 -26.31 14.59
N TYR A 287 1.84 -25.57 13.95
CA TYR A 287 1.98 -24.12 14.02
C TYR A 287 2.30 -23.55 12.63
N PRO A 288 1.36 -23.59 11.67
CA PRO A 288 1.60 -23.06 10.33
C PRO A 288 2.00 -21.58 10.38
N LYS A 289 2.74 -21.13 9.36
CA LYS A 289 3.10 -19.72 9.22
C LYS A 289 1.86 -18.87 8.98
N HIS A 290 1.86 -17.66 9.52
CA HIS A 290 0.84 -16.66 9.24
C HIS A 290 1.27 -15.71 8.12
N HIS A 291 0.29 -15.16 7.41
CA HIS A 291 0.53 -14.12 6.41
C HIS A 291 1.22 -12.90 7.04
N GLN A 292 2.30 -12.44 6.40
CA GLN A 292 3.11 -11.29 6.81
C GLN A 292 2.96 -10.11 5.82
N GLN A 293 1.97 -10.17 4.92
CA GLN A 293 1.61 -9.10 3.99
C GLN A 293 0.11 -8.82 4.12
N LEU A 294 -0.25 -7.53 4.19
CA LEU A 294 -1.63 -7.12 4.40
C LEU A 294 -2.56 -7.51 3.24
N SER A 295 -2.06 -7.48 2.00
CA SER A 295 -2.83 -7.92 0.83
C SER A 295 -3.30 -9.37 0.98
N LEU A 296 -2.43 -10.27 1.46
CA LEU A 296 -2.75 -11.68 1.66
C LEU A 296 -3.68 -11.96 2.86
N LEU A 297 -3.99 -10.95 3.68
CA LEU A 297 -4.95 -11.05 4.79
C LEU A 297 -6.31 -10.45 4.45
N ILE A 298 -6.35 -9.61 3.43
CA ILE A 298 -7.53 -8.84 3.02
C ILE A 298 -8.00 -9.26 1.62
N GLU A 299 -7.27 -10.14 0.93
CA GLU A 299 -7.68 -10.80 -0.31
C GLU A 299 -8.10 -12.24 -0.03
N GLU A 300 -9.42 -12.44 -0.04
CA GLU A 300 -10.24 -13.64 -0.29
C GLU A 300 -11.67 -13.15 0.07
N GLU A 301 -12.63 -12.83 -0.80
CA GLU A 301 -12.91 -13.04 -2.24
C GLU A 301 -13.47 -11.75 -2.86
#